data_AF-A0A6B3CA90-F1
#
_entry.id   AF-A0A6B3CA90-F1
#
_cell.length_a   1.000
_cell.length_b   1.000
_cell.length_c   1.000
_cell.angle_alpha   90.00
_cell.angle_beta   90.00
_cell.angle_gamma   90.00
#
_symmetry.space_group_name_H-M   'P 1'
#
loop_
_entity.id
_entity.type
_entity.pdbx_description
1 polymer ?
#
loop_
_entity_poly.entity_id
_entity_poly.type
_entity_poly.pdbx_seq_one_letter_code
_entity_poly.pdbx_strand_id
1 'polypeptide(L)' 'MLTHLFDGDVLIVRLPDDLDVGTRGTVVSEFEFLLRSYRPRSVVVELPWCAKGAA' A
#
# COMPACT_ATOMS: atom_id res chain seq x y z
N MET A 1 -7.93 4.41 1.35
CA MET A 1 -7.99 3.60 0.12
C MET A 1 -6.61 3.57 -0.48
N LEU A 2 -6.08 2.38 -0.78
CA LEU A 2 -4.74 2.24 -1.34
C LEU A 2 -4.69 2.82 -2.74
N THR A 3 -3.59 3.49 -3.07
CA THR A 3 -3.28 3.83 -4.46
C THR A 3 -2.35 2.76 -4.99
N HIS A 4 -2.69 2.13 -6.12
CA HIS A 4 -1.87 1.09 -6.71
C HIS A 4 -1.66 1.28 -8.22
N LEU A 5 -0.54 0.74 -8.71
CA LEU A 5 -0.19 0.60 -10.11
C LEU A 5 0.32 -0.82 -10.34
N PHE A 6 -0.12 -1.46 -11.42
CA PHE A 6 0.39 -2.75 -11.85
C PHE A 6 1.10 -2.60 -13.19
N ASP A 7 2.40 -2.93 -13.23
CA ASP A 7 3.25 -2.83 -14.41
C ASP A 7 3.96 -4.18 -14.67
N GLY A 8 3.50 -4.89 -15.70
CA GLY A 8 3.99 -6.23 -16.04
C GLY A 8 3.74 -7.25 -14.93
N ASP A 9 4.77 -7.53 -14.12
CA ASP A 9 4.72 -8.45 -12.97
C ASP A 9 4.94 -7.73 -11.62
N VAL A 10 5.00 -6.41 -11.63
CA VAL A 10 5.29 -5.59 -10.45
C VAL A 10 4.03 -4.86 -9.99
N LEU A 11 3.66 -5.07 -8.74
CA LEU A 11 2.61 -4.30 -8.07
C LEU A 11 3.25 -3.20 -7.23
N ILE A 12 2.96 -1.95 -7.55
CA ILE A 12 3.40 -0.78 -6.80
C ILE A 12 2.20 -0.30 -5.97
N VAL A 13 2.36 -0.20 -4.65
CA VAL A 13 1.32 0.21 -3.72
C VAL A 13 1.82 1.38 -2.90
N ARG A 14 1.09 2.49 -2.88
CA ARG A 14 1.33 3.62 -2.02
C ARG A 14 0.40 3.57 -0.81
N LEU A 15 0.99 3.53 0.37
CA LEU A 15 0.25 3.63 1.62
C LEU A 15 -0.26 5.07 1.82
N PRO A 16 -1.45 5.25 2.41
CA PRO A 16 -1.99 6.58 2.69
C PRO A 16 -1.19 7.29 3.78
N ASP A 17 -1.11 8.62 3.71
CA ASP A 17 -0.37 9.46 4.68
C ASP A 17 -0.99 9.42 6.09
N ASP A 18 -2.30 9.16 6.18
CA ASP A 18 -3.09 9.08 7.41
C ASP A 18 -3.27 7.64 7.91
N LEU A 19 -2.39 6.71 7.52
CA LEU A 19 -2.46 5.33 7.98
C LEU A 19 -2.37 5.25 9.52
N ASP A 20 -3.48 4.87 10.13
CA ASP A 20 -3.63 4.72 11.58
C ASP A 20 -4.07 3.29 11.95
N VAL A 21 -4.22 3.04 13.25
CA VAL A 21 -4.64 1.73 13.77
C VAL A 21 -6.07 1.37 13.35
N GLY A 22 -6.96 2.36 13.19
CA GLY A 22 -8.36 2.16 12.82
C GLY A 22 -8.55 1.79 11.35
N THR A 23 -7.68 2.29 10.47
CA THR A 23 -7.71 2.09 9.01
C THR A 23 -6.83 0.94 8.54
N ARG A 24 -5.92 0.44 9.40
CA ARG A 24 -5.04 -0.71 9.11
C ARG A 24 -5.79 -1.93 8.58
N GLY A 25 -6.94 -2.27 9.17
CA GLY A 25 -7.70 -3.46 8.78
C GLY A 25 -8.14 -3.41 7.32
N THR A 26 -8.74 -2.29 6.92
CA THR A 26 -9.19 -2.05 5.54
C THR A 26 -8.03 -2.07 4.56
N VAL A 27 -6.91 -1.44 4.91
CA VAL A 27 -5.70 -1.41 4.07
C VAL A 27 -5.11 -2.80 3.85
N VAL A 28 -5.07 -3.63 4.89
CA VAL A 28 -4.59 -5.02 4.77
C VAL A 28 -5.53 -5.84 3.87
N SER A 29 -6.84 -5.74 4.06
CA SER A 29 -7.81 -6.47 3.21
C SER A 29 -7.72 -6.06 1.74
N GLU A 30 -7.56 -4.77 1.46
CA GLU A 30 -7.38 -4.25 0.10
C GLU A 30 -6.06 -4.76 -0.52
N PHE A 31 -4.97 -4.74 0.25
CA PHE A 31 -3.68 -5.27 -0.20
C PHE A 31 -3.74 -6.78 -0.52
N GLU A 32 -4.35 -7.58 0.35
CA GLU A 32 -4.54 -9.01 0.11
C GLU A 32 -5.38 -9.29 -1.15
N PHE A 33 -6.41 -8.48 -1.38
CA PHE A 33 -7.22 -8.56 -2.58
C PHE A 33 -6.39 -8.27 -3.85
N LEU A 34 -5.53 -7.26 -3.82
CA LEU A 34 -4.63 -6.92 -4.93
C LEU A 34 -3.65 -8.05 -5.23
N LEU A 35 -3.04 -8.66 -4.21
CA LEU A 35 -2.11 -9.78 -4.38
C LEU A 35 -2.77 -10.99 -5.06
N ARG A 36 -3.99 -11.33 -4.65
CA ARG A 36 -4.75 -12.45 -5.24
C ARG A 36 -5.17 -12.17 -6.68
N SER A 37 -5.52 -10.91 -6.96
CA SER A 37 -6.02 -10.47 -8.27
C SER A 37 -4.91 -10.38 -9.32
N TYR A 38 -3.81 -9.69 -9.01
CA TYR A 38 -2.74 -9.42 -9.96
C TYR A 38 -1.66 -10.50 -9.99
N ARG A 39 -1.53 -11.30 -8.92
CA ARG A 39 -0.46 -12.31 -8.75
C ARG A 39 0.93 -11.78 -9.12
N PRO A 40 1.34 -10.61 -8.59
CA PRO A 40 2.60 -10.00 -8.94
C PRO A 40 3.78 -10.90 -8.54
N ARG A 41 4.85 -10.88 -9.32
CA ARG A 41 6.13 -11.49 -8.95
C ARG A 41 6.87 -10.66 -7.91
N SER A 42 6.67 -9.35 -7.91
CA SER A 42 7.33 -8.42 -6.98
C SER A 42 6.40 -7.31 -6.57
N VAL A 43 6.57 -6.82 -5.34
CA VAL A 43 5.73 -5.75 -4.79
C VAL A 43 6.65 -4.63 -4.29
N VAL A 44 6.36 -3.41 -4.72
CA VAL A 44 6.99 -2.19 -4.23
C VAL A 44 5.97 -1.48 -3.35
N VAL A 45 6.35 -1.20 -2.10
CA VAL A 45 5.51 -0.44 -1.17
C VAL A 45 6.14 0.92 -0.95
N GLU A 46 5.44 1.96 -1.39
CA GLU A 46 5.78 3.35 -1.10
C GLU A 46 5.17 3.71 0.25
N LEU A 47 6.05 3.94 1.22
CA LEU A 47 5.66 4.42 2.54
C LEU A 47 5.39 5.94 2.45
N PRO A 48 4.40 6.47 3.18
CA PRO A 48 4.24 7.90 3.32
C PRO A 48 5.53 8.49 3.88
N TRP A 49 5.83 9.73 3.51
CA TRP A 49 7.00 10.40 4.04
C TRP A 49 6.82 10.51 5.55
N CYS A 50 7.59 9.74 6.34
CA CYS A 50 7.72 9.98 7.76
C CYS A 50 8.25 11.41 7.91
N ALA A 51 7.37 12.38 8.11
CA ALA A 51 7.78 13.72 8.50
C ALA A 51 8.70 13.54 9.71
N LYS A 52 10.00 13.85 9.53
CA LYS A 52 10.94 14.03 10.64
C LYS A 52 10.20 14.87 11.68
N GLY A 53 10.15 14.36 12.91
CA GLY A 53 9.38 14.97 13.99
C GLY A 53 9.48 16.49 14.01
N ALA A 54 8.32 17.15 14.05
CA ALA A 54 8.11 18.55 14.38
C ALA A 54 6.59 18.75 14.46
N ALA A 55 5.96 19.00 15.61
CA ALA A 55 6.42 19.50 16.90
C ALA A 55 5.61 18.88 18.05
#